data_AF-A0A9Q0E2B9-F1
#
_entry.id   AF-A0A9Q0E2B9-F1
#
_cell.length_a   1.000
_cell.length_b   1.000
_cell.length_c   1.000
_cell.angle_alpha   90.00
_cell.angle_beta   90.00
_cell.angle_gamma   90.00
#
_symmetry.space_group_name_H-M   'P 1'
#
loop_
_entity.id
_entity.type
_entity.pdbx_description
1 polymer ?
#
loop_
_entity_poly.entity_id
_entity_poly.type
_entity_poly.pdbx_seq_one_letter_code
_entity_poly.pdbx_strand_id
1 'polypeptide(L)'
;MHGTTTGKEIFEEVSKCVTEIKLPWDKLVGLMTDGAPAMCGKKSGLVGMVREKMREENCAGKDTAELREQKFLCELAFLCDISSHLDALNLQLQGRGRIITDMYAA
;
A
#
# COMPACT_ATOMS: atom_id res chain seq x y z
N MET A 1 -12.77 -20.47 -14.80
CA MET A 1 -12.06 -19.40 -14.08
C MET A 1 -12.89 -19.07 -12.85
N HIS A 2 -12.37 -19.29 -11.65
CA HIS A 2 -13.08 -18.91 -10.42
C HIS A 2 -12.92 -17.39 -10.26
N GLY A 3 -14.03 -16.65 -10.33
CA GLY A 3 -14.07 -15.25 -10.74
C GLY A 3 -13.73 -14.19 -9.69
N THR A 4 -12.92 -14.52 -8.67
CA THR A 4 -12.59 -13.55 -7.60
C THR A 4 -11.19 -13.81 -7.05
N THR A 5 -10.39 -12.76 -6.96
CA THR A 5 -9.12 -12.78 -6.22
C THR A 5 -9.38 -12.62 -4.72
N THR A 6 -8.80 -13.50 -3.93
CA THR A 6 -8.90 -13.52 -2.47
C THR A 6 -7.79 -12.70 -1.83
N GLY A 7 -8.00 -12.25 -0.59
CA GLY A 7 -6.95 -11.57 0.16
C GLY A 7 -5.70 -12.42 0.32
N LYS A 8 -5.85 -13.74 0.46
CA LYS A 8 -4.76 -14.69 0.63
C LYS A 8 -3.82 -14.71 -0.59
N GLU A 9 -4.38 -14.81 -1.79
CA GLU A 9 -3.60 -14.78 -3.04
C GLU A 9 -2.83 -13.46 -3.16
N ILE A 10 -3.44 -12.34 -2.76
CA ILE A 10 -2.77 -11.03 -2.76
C ILE A 10 -1.64 -10.99 -1.73
N PHE A 11 -1.85 -11.55 -0.52
CA PHE A 11 -0.81 -11.60 0.51
C PHE A 11 0.39 -12.45 0.10
N GLU A 12 0.17 -13.57 -0.57
CA GLU A 12 1.24 -14.44 -1.07
C GLU A 12 2.13 -13.68 -2.09
N GLU A 13 1.53 -12.98 -3.05
CA GLU A 13 2.28 -12.17 -4.02
C GLU A 13 2.99 -10.98 -3.37
N VAL A 14 2.33 -10.26 -2.45
CA VAL A 14 2.97 -9.16 -1.70
C VAL A 14 4.16 -9.66 -0.89
N SER A 15 4.03 -10.80 -0.21
CA SER A 15 5.11 -11.39 0.60
C SER A 15 6.31 -11.79 -0.25
N LYS A 16 6.04 -12.33 -1.45
CA LYS A 16 7.08 -12.63 -2.44
C LYS A 16 7.80 -11.35 -2.87
N CYS A 17 7.09 -10.30 -3.24
CA CYS A 17 7.68 -9.01 -3.61
C CYS A 17 8.55 -8.44 -2.49
N VAL A 18 8.04 -8.37 -1.25
CA VAL A 18 8.78 -7.87 -0.07
C VAL A 18 10.09 -8.64 0.12
N THR A 19 10.06 -9.96 -0.06
CA THR A 19 11.24 -10.82 0.04
C THR A 19 12.24 -10.56 -1.11
N GLU A 20 11.75 -10.43 -2.34
CA GLU A 20 12.58 -10.18 -3.53
C GLU A 20 13.32 -8.84 -3.46
N ILE A 21 12.65 -7.79 -2.99
CA ILE A 21 13.28 -6.47 -2.78
C ILE A 21 14.11 -6.40 -1.50
N LYS A 22 14.18 -7.50 -0.73
CA LYS A 22 14.89 -7.61 0.56
C LYS A 22 14.48 -6.53 1.56
N LEU A 23 13.21 -6.12 1.53
CA LEU A 23 12.67 -5.13 2.45
C LEU A 23 12.36 -5.82 3.78
N PRO A 24 12.98 -5.40 4.90
CA PRO A 24 12.58 -5.87 6.22
C PRO A 24 11.13 -5.51 6.51
N TRP A 25 10.36 -6.44 7.09
CA TRP A 25 8.93 -6.21 7.37
C TRP A 25 8.71 -5.02 8.31
N ASP A 26 9.60 -4.74 9.25
CA ASP A 26 9.52 -3.56 10.12
C ASP A 26 9.69 -2.22 9.39
N LYS A 27 10.21 -2.22 8.15
CA LYS A 27 10.28 -1.02 7.29
C LYS A 27 9.03 -0.81 6.43
N LEU A 28 8.07 -1.74 6.44
CA LEU A 28 6.78 -1.54 5.79
C LEU A 28 5.86 -0.71 6.72
N VAL A 29 5.96 0.61 6.60
CA VAL A 29 5.28 1.57 7.49
C VAL A 29 3.84 1.92 7.08
N GLY A 30 3.42 1.55 5.88
CA GLY A 30 2.11 1.91 5.35
C GLY A 30 1.63 0.92 4.30
N LEU A 31 0.35 0.60 4.35
CA LEU A 31 -0.35 -0.18 3.33
C LEU A 31 -1.63 0.56 2.97
N MET A 32 -1.66 1.16 1.79
CA MET A 32 -2.86 1.83 1.27
C MET A 32 -3.70 0.79 0.53
N THR A 33 -4.98 0.71 0.88
CA THR A 33 -5.94 -0.21 0.25
C THR A 33 -7.21 0.53 -0.12
N ASP A 34 -7.87 0.09 -1.19
CA ASP A 34 -9.10 0.68 -1.74
C ASP A 34 -10.38 0.34 -0.94
N GLY A 35 -10.25 -0.28 0.23
CA GLY A 35 -11.39 -0.68 1.06
C GLY A 35 -12.01 -2.04 0.69
N ALA A 36 -11.60 -2.70 -0.39
CA ALA A 36 -12.23 -3.96 -0.83
C ALA A 36 -12.14 -5.07 0.25
N PRO A 37 -13.14 -5.97 0.36
CA PRO A 37 -13.14 -7.03 1.37
C PRO A 37 -11.88 -7.93 1.36
N ALA A 38 -11.36 -8.23 0.16
CA ALA A 38 -10.11 -8.96 -0.04
C ALA A 38 -8.88 -8.23 0.53
N MET A 39 -8.94 -6.90 0.66
CA MET A 39 -7.86 -6.08 1.19
C MET A 39 -8.02 -5.82 2.69
N CYS A 40 -9.21 -5.42 3.14
CA CYS A 40 -9.42 -4.86 4.47
C CYS A 40 -9.98 -5.83 5.52
N GLY A 41 -10.36 -7.06 5.13
CA GLY A 41 -10.87 -8.06 6.06
C GLY A 41 -9.91 -8.34 7.22
N LYS A 42 -10.41 -8.35 8.46
CA LYS A 42 -9.58 -8.49 9.68
C LYS A 42 -8.78 -9.79 9.76
N LYS A 43 -9.33 -10.89 9.24
CA LYS A 43 -8.72 -12.23 9.26
C LYS A 43 -8.35 -12.73 7.86
N SER A 44 -9.19 -12.43 6.87
CA SER A 44 -9.06 -12.96 5.50
C SER A 44 -8.65 -11.91 4.47
N GLY A 45 -8.48 -10.65 4.88
CA GLY A 45 -8.02 -9.57 4.01
C GLY A 45 -6.52 -9.34 4.15
N LEU A 46 -5.90 -8.82 3.09
CA LEU A 46 -4.46 -8.50 3.03
C LEU A 46 -3.96 -7.77 4.29
N VAL A 47 -4.63 -6.69 4.71
CA VAL A 47 -4.25 -5.88 5.88
C VAL A 47 -4.20 -6.73 7.15
N GLY A 48 -5.17 -7.64 7.33
CA GLY A 48 -5.22 -8.55 8.47
C GLY A 48 -4.02 -9.49 8.49
N MET A 49 -3.70 -10.10 7.34
CA MET A 49 -2.59 -11.04 7.20
C MET A 49 -1.22 -10.34 7.30
N VAL A 50 -1.04 -9.15 6.73
CA VAL A 50 0.18 -8.35 6.92
C VAL A 50 0.38 -8.02 8.39
N ARG A 51 -0.67 -7.62 9.12
CA ARG A 51 -0.57 -7.37 10.57
C ARG A 51 -0.20 -8.63 11.37
N GLU A 52 -0.65 -9.80 10.93
CA GLU A 52 -0.26 -11.08 11.53
C GLU A 52 1.19 -11.41 11.25
N LYS A 53 1.63 -11.27 10.00
CA LYS A 53 3.02 -11.43 9.60
C LYS A 53 3.96 -10.51 10.39
N MET A 54 3.56 -9.25 10.60
CA MET A 54 4.32 -8.31 11.45
C MET A 54 4.45 -8.77 12.90
N ARG A 55 3.44 -9.46 13.45
CA ARG A 55 3.54 -10.05 14.80
C ARG A 55 4.48 -11.25 14.82
N GLU A 56 4.39 -12.13 13.82
CA GLU A 56 5.28 -13.30 13.68
C GLU A 56 6.75 -12.89 13.59
N GLU A 57 7.05 -11.82 12.85
CA GLU A 57 8.39 -11.26 12.69
C GLU A 57 8.85 -10.44 13.92
N ASN A 58 8.09 -10.45 15.03
CA ASN A 58 8.34 -9.62 16.22
C ASN A 58 8.53 -8.12 15.91
N CYS A 59 7.82 -7.63 14.89
CA CYS A 59 7.80 -6.21 14.51
C CYS A 59 6.74 -5.43 15.32
N ALA A 60 5.78 -6.12 15.92
CA ALA A 60 4.74 -5.51 16.74
C ALA A 60 5.33 -4.88 18.01
N GLY A 61 5.19 -3.55 18.15
CA GLY A 61 5.72 -2.83 19.30
C GLY A 61 7.20 -2.43 19.17
N LYS A 62 7.83 -2.66 18.00
CA LYS A 62 8.97 -1.83 17.61
C LYS A 62 8.40 -0.44 17.41
N ASP A 63 8.57 0.35 18.46
CA ASP A 63 8.31 1.76 18.50
C ASP A 63 8.75 2.35 17.17
N THR A 64 7.86 3.04 16.46
CA THR A 64 8.15 3.62 15.14
C THR A 64 9.09 4.80 15.36
N ALA A 65 10.33 4.51 15.77
CA ALA A 65 11.37 5.49 15.97
C ALA A 65 11.60 6.24 14.66
N GLU A 66 11.37 5.60 13.51
CA GLU A 66 11.32 6.25 12.20
C GLU A 66 10.21 7.32 12.14
N LEU A 67 9.01 7.10 12.70
CA LEU A 67 7.98 8.15 12.79
C LEU A 67 8.32 9.25 13.80
N ARG A 68 9.42 9.15 14.54
CA ARG A 68 10.00 10.25 15.33
C ARG A 68 11.22 10.87 14.65
N GLU A 69 11.79 10.19 13.68
CA GLU A 69 12.91 10.69 12.89
C GLU A 69 12.38 11.71 11.88
N GLN A 70 12.78 12.97 12.05
CA GLN A 70 12.32 14.07 11.21
C GLN A 70 12.59 13.83 9.71
N LYS A 71 13.74 13.24 9.38
CA LYS A 71 14.08 12.93 7.98
C LYS A 71 13.09 11.94 7.38
N PHE A 72 12.80 10.84 8.09
CA PHE A 72 11.84 9.84 7.65
C PHE A 72 10.42 10.41 7.56
N LEU A 73 10.01 11.24 8.51
CA LEU A 73 8.72 11.94 8.45
C LEU A 73 8.62 12.87 7.23
N CYS A 74 9.69 13.59 6.89
CA CYS A 74 9.73 14.42 5.69
C CYS A 74 9.65 13.58 4.41
N GLU A 75 10.36 12.44 4.35
CA GLU A 75 10.30 11.51 3.22
C GLU A 75 8.91 10.89 3.08
N LEU A 76 8.29 10.47 4.18
CA LEU A 76 6.94 9.93 4.20
C LEU A 76 5.90 10.99 3.80
N ALA A 77 6.00 12.21 4.33
CA ALA A 77 5.10 13.31 3.97
C ALA A 77 5.20 13.64 2.47
N PHE A 78 6.42 13.74 1.94
CA PHE A 78 6.65 13.97 0.52
C PHE A 78 6.08 12.84 -0.35
N LEU A 79 6.25 11.58 0.06
CA LEU A 79 5.64 10.44 -0.62
C LEU A 79 4.11 10.49 -0.56
N CYS A 80 3.51 10.83 0.58
CA CYS A 80 2.07 11.01 0.72
C CYS A 80 1.53 12.14 -0.18
N ASP A 81 2.25 13.26 -0.31
CA ASP A 81 1.87 14.35 -1.20
C ASP A 81 1.88 13.91 -2.67
N ILE A 82 2.96 13.22 -3.09
CA ILE A 82 3.04 12.65 -4.45
C ILE A 82 1.91 11.66 -4.69
N SER A 83 1.67 10.71 -3.77
CA SER A 83 0.60 9.73 -3.89
C SER A 83 -0.77 10.41 -4.00
N SER A 84 -1.02 11.48 -3.24
CA SER A 84 -2.27 12.26 -3.33
C SER A 84 -2.45 12.93 -4.69
N HIS A 85 -1.38 13.49 -5.25
CA HIS A 85 -1.40 14.06 -6.60
C HIS A 85 -1.61 13.00 -7.68
N LEU A 86 -0.97 11.83 -7.54
CA LEU A 86 -1.15 10.70 -8.46
C LEU A 86 -2.56 10.13 -8.39
N ASP A 87 -3.18 10.07 -7.21
CA ASP A 87 -4.57 9.65 -7.06
C ASP A 87 -5.53 10.64 -7.72
N ALA A 88 -5.32 11.95 -7.51
CA ALA A 88 -6.12 12.98 -8.17
C ALA A 88 -5.99 12.92 -9.70
N LEU A 89 -4.76 12.74 -10.19
CA LEU A 89 -4.47 12.53 -11.61
C LEU A 89 -5.17 11.27 -12.14
N ASN A 90 -5.04 10.14 -11.44
CA ASN A 90 -5.66 8.87 -11.82
C ASN A 90 -7.19 9.00 -11.91
N LEU A 91 -7.83 9.65 -10.95
CA LEU A 91 -9.27 9.94 -10.97
C LEU A 91 -9.66 10.82 -12.17
N GLN A 92 -8.84 11.80 -12.52
CA GLN A 92 -9.08 12.61 -13.71
C GLN A 92 -8.92 11.80 -15.00
N LEU A 93 -8.03 10.81 -15.06
CA LEU A 93 -7.84 9.99 -16.25
C LEU A 93 -8.86 8.85 -16.38
N GLN A 94 -9.66 8.55 -15.37
CA GLN A 94 -10.72 7.54 -15.45
C GLN A 94 -11.84 7.96 -16.42
N GLY A 95 -12.28 7.01 -17.26
CA GLY A 95 -13.35 7.21 -18.25
C GLY A 95 -12.89 6.90 -19.68
N ARG A 96 -13.85 6.72 -20.61
CA ARG A 96 -13.53 6.43 -22.01
C ARG A 96 -13.05 7.71 -22.73
N GLY A 97 -11.89 7.64 -23.38
CA GLY A 97 -11.36 8.72 -24.21
C GLY A 97 -10.64 9.84 -23.46
N ARG A 98 -10.34 9.67 -22.17
CA ARG A 98 -9.53 10.60 -21.37
C ARG A 98 -8.05 10.28 -21.59
N ILE A 99 -7.26 11.24 -22.05
CA ILE A 99 -5.82 11.10 -22.27
C ILE A 99 -5.06 12.22 -21.56
N ILE A 100 -3.80 11.97 -21.20
CA ILE A 100 -3.00 12.91 -20.38
C ILE A 100 -2.83 14.29 -21.05
N THR A 101 -2.87 14.35 -22.37
CA THR A 101 -2.82 15.61 -23.13
C THR A 101 -4.04 16.50 -22.91
N ASP A 102 -5.19 15.92 -22.55
CA ASP A 102 -6.42 16.68 -22.26
C ASP A 102 -6.23 17.59 -21.03
N MET A 103 -5.28 17.26 -20.15
CA MET A 103 -4.99 18.02 -18.93
C MET A 103 -4.22 19.32 -19.21
N TYR A 104 -3.53 19.41 -20.35
CA TYR A 104 -2.83 20.63 -20.78
C TYR A 104 -3.73 21.58 -21.58
N ALA A 105 -4.95 21.15 -21.92
CA ALA A 105 -5.90 21.91 -22.72
C ALA A 105 -6.95 22.65 -21.87
N ALA A 106 -6.83 22.63 -20.54
CA ALA A 106 -7.72 23.30 -19.59
C ALA A 106 -7.22 24.70 -19.20
#